data_AF-A0A845A1X7-F1
#
_entry.id   AF-A0A845A1X7-F1
#
_cell.length_a   1.000
_cell.length_b   1.000
_cell.length_c   1.000
_cell.angle_alpha   90.00
_cell.angle_beta   90.00
_cell.angle_gamma   90.00
#
_symmetry.space_group_name_H-M   'P 1'
#
loop_
_entity.id
_entity.type
_entity.pdbx_description
1 polymer ?
#
loop_
_entity_poly.entity_id
_entity_poly.type
_entity_poly.pdbx_seq_one_letter_code
_entity_poly.pdbx_strand_id
1 'polypeptide(L)'
;MRNLAFLALPLALAACSPAADGDAANDIDPAAEQTADSAGETAGEGVLDLQATGIIVPAQGGFEELSVPFGSMRVATEATLASILGEPTGTTEGGDDCAYPSTQYEGMTLVFEEDAFVGYMARAPYVPQLSRAEMLEDSMVEMQEGSTLGQEFIIGSPDGPMISGLFSGEGDNAIVETLWAGTNCIFR
;
A
#
# COMPACT_ATOMS: atom_id res chain seq x y z
N MET A 1 -36.32 47.28 -5.25
CA MET A 1 -37.58 46.54 -5.48
C MET A 1 -37.18 45.08 -5.70
N ARG A 2 -36.99 44.29 -4.64
CA ARG A 2 -37.99 43.43 -3.99
C ARG A 2 -38.82 42.64 -5.01
N ASN A 3 -38.53 41.34 -5.13
CA ASN A 3 -39.54 40.28 -5.22
C ASN A 3 -38.89 38.93 -4.87
N LEU A 4 -39.26 38.41 -3.70
CA LEU A 4 -39.16 37.00 -3.32
C LEU A 4 -40.15 36.18 -4.17
N ALA A 5 -39.77 34.96 -4.54
CA ALA A 5 -40.71 33.87 -4.75
C ALA A 5 -40.04 32.55 -4.33
N PHE A 6 -40.50 32.03 -3.19
CA PHE A 6 -40.27 30.67 -2.71
C PHE A 6 -40.94 29.66 -3.64
N LEU A 7 -40.29 28.53 -3.88
CA LEU A 7 -40.89 27.33 -4.45
C LEU A 7 -40.37 26.14 -3.64
N ALA A 8 -41.23 25.65 -2.74
CA ALA A 8 -41.05 24.43 -1.98
C ALA A 8 -42.04 23.38 -2.51
N LEU A 9 -41.54 22.19 -2.85
CA LEU A 9 -42.32 20.98 -3.13
C LEU A 9 -41.35 19.80 -3.36
N PRO A 10 -41.78 18.53 -3.26
CA PRO A 10 -42.41 17.79 -2.16
C PRO A 10 -41.57 16.56 -1.78
N LEU A 11 -41.95 15.77 -0.77
CA LEU A 11 -41.91 14.30 -0.86
C LEU A 11 -42.81 13.70 0.22
N ALA A 12 -44.01 13.30 -0.18
CA ALA A 12 -44.88 12.41 0.57
C ALA A 12 -44.79 11.03 -0.10
N LEU A 13 -44.29 10.03 0.62
CA LEU A 13 -44.32 8.63 0.19
C LEU A 13 -44.89 7.76 1.32
N ALA A 14 -46.16 7.44 1.10
CA ALA A 14 -46.89 6.22 1.39
C ALA A 14 -46.37 5.28 2.52
N ALA A 15 -47.21 5.15 3.54
CA ALA A 15 -47.32 3.97 4.39
C ALA A 15 -48.32 2.96 3.76
N CYS A 16 -47.96 1.68 3.67
CA CYS A 16 -48.84 0.52 3.92
C CYS A 16 -48.13 -0.85 3.79
N SER A 17 -48.08 -1.54 4.94
CA SER A 17 -48.06 -2.98 5.33
C SER A 17 -48.25 -4.12 4.28
N PRO A 18 -47.91 -5.41 4.57
CA PRO A 18 -48.26 -6.13 5.81
C PRO A 18 -47.17 -6.97 6.50
N ALA A 19 -47.43 -7.20 7.80
CA ALA A 19 -46.81 -8.21 8.64
C ALA A 19 -47.26 -9.62 8.24
N ALA A 20 -46.33 -10.58 8.34
CA ALA A 20 -46.63 -12.02 8.34
C ALA A 20 -45.89 -12.64 9.53
N ASP A 21 -46.65 -12.94 10.58
CA ASP A 21 -46.28 -13.88 11.64
C ASP A 21 -46.38 -15.31 11.10
N GLY A 22 -45.39 -16.13 11.41
CA GLY A 22 -45.35 -17.56 11.08
C GLY A 22 -44.24 -18.25 11.85
N ASP A 23 -44.50 -18.54 13.11
CA ASP A 23 -43.65 -19.32 14.02
C ASP A 23 -43.85 -20.83 13.84
N ALA A 24 -42.83 -21.58 14.29
CA ALA A 24 -42.74 -23.03 14.50
C ALA A 24 -42.43 -23.93 13.29
N ALA A 25 -41.19 -24.43 13.22
CA ALA A 25 -40.86 -25.76 13.78
C ALA A 25 -39.38 -26.10 13.57
N ASN A 26 -38.74 -26.58 14.64
CA ASN A 26 -37.47 -27.28 14.64
C ASN A 26 -37.48 -28.45 13.66
N ASP A 27 -36.50 -28.50 12.76
CA ASP A 27 -35.88 -29.75 12.31
C ASP A 27 -34.37 -29.52 12.25
N ILE A 28 -33.68 -30.08 13.25
CA ILE A 28 -32.22 -30.22 13.26
C ILE A 28 -31.94 -31.57 12.61
N ASP A 29 -31.39 -31.55 11.39
CA ASP A 29 -30.69 -32.69 10.79
C ASP A 29 -29.20 -32.35 10.68
N PRO A 30 -28.29 -33.11 11.34
CA PRO A 30 -26.87 -32.81 11.38
C PRO A 30 -26.12 -33.62 10.33
N ALA A 31 -25.95 -33.10 9.11
CA ALA A 31 -24.97 -33.65 8.16
C ALA A 31 -24.76 -32.71 6.94
N ALA A 32 -23.85 -31.75 7.09
CA ALA A 32 -23.02 -31.30 5.97
C ALA A 32 -21.78 -30.62 6.56
N GLU A 33 -20.73 -31.43 6.68
CA GLU A 33 -19.36 -30.96 6.81
C GLU A 33 -19.06 -30.02 5.64
N GLN A 34 -19.12 -28.72 5.88
CA GLN A 34 -18.27 -27.77 5.19
C GLN A 34 -17.26 -27.30 6.21
N THR A 35 -16.20 -28.10 6.36
CA THR A 35 -14.87 -27.57 6.59
C THR A 35 -14.65 -26.49 5.53
N ALA A 36 -14.94 -25.24 5.90
CA ALA A 36 -14.28 -24.10 5.33
C ALA A 36 -12.82 -24.23 5.76
N ASP A 37 -12.10 -25.08 5.03
CA ASP A 37 -10.67 -25.06 4.90
C ASP A 37 -10.34 -23.78 4.14
N SER A 38 -10.50 -22.64 4.81
CA SER A 38 -9.68 -21.47 4.53
C SER A 38 -8.29 -21.79 5.07
N ALA A 39 -7.66 -22.81 4.47
CA ALA A 39 -6.23 -22.90 4.39
C ALA A 39 -5.79 -21.55 3.85
N GLY A 40 -5.08 -20.80 4.70
CA GLY A 40 -4.56 -19.50 4.34
C GLY A 40 -3.96 -19.58 2.96
N GLU A 41 -4.51 -18.79 2.03
CA GLU A 41 -3.81 -18.41 0.83
C GLU A 41 -2.49 -17.83 1.33
N THR A 42 -1.45 -18.62 1.20
CA THR A 42 -0.07 -18.19 1.39
C THR A 42 0.07 -16.92 0.57
N ALA A 43 0.43 -15.81 1.23
CA ALA A 43 0.87 -14.58 0.59
C ALA A 43 1.64 -14.97 -0.68
N GLY A 44 1.06 -14.65 -1.84
CA GLY A 44 1.57 -15.15 -3.10
C GLY A 44 3.02 -14.69 -3.27
N GLU A 45 3.85 -15.50 -3.93
CA GLU A 45 5.18 -15.10 -4.43
C GLU A 45 5.06 -14.04 -5.55
N GLY A 46 4.20 -13.06 -5.34
CA GLY A 46 3.85 -12.02 -6.28
C GLY A 46 4.97 -11.00 -6.38
N VAL A 47 5.16 -10.50 -7.60
CA VAL A 47 6.09 -9.42 -7.86
C VAL A 47 5.38 -8.10 -7.58
N LEU A 48 6.11 -7.14 -7.01
CA LEU A 48 5.69 -5.74 -6.92
C LEU A 48 6.63 -4.92 -7.80
N ASP A 49 6.04 -3.99 -8.54
CA ASP A 49 6.80 -2.96 -9.24
C ASP A 49 6.70 -1.65 -8.44
N LEU A 50 7.84 -1.25 -7.87
CA LEU A 50 7.97 -0.09 -6.99
C LEU A 50 8.22 1.16 -7.82
N GLN A 51 7.29 2.11 -7.75
CA GLN A 51 7.29 3.30 -8.60
C GLN A 51 7.45 4.57 -7.76
N ALA A 52 8.06 5.60 -8.35
CA ALA A 52 8.21 6.90 -7.68
C ALA A 52 6.88 7.59 -7.32
N THR A 53 5.75 7.08 -7.81
CA THR A 53 4.39 7.62 -7.63
C THR A 53 3.42 6.62 -7.00
N GLY A 54 3.88 5.46 -6.55
CA GLY A 54 3.03 4.42 -5.98
C GLY A 54 3.59 3.01 -6.16
N ILE A 55 2.71 2.02 -6.17
CA ILE A 55 3.07 0.62 -6.40
C ILE A 55 2.17 0.06 -7.50
N ILE A 56 2.78 -0.69 -8.42
CA ILE A 56 2.07 -1.49 -9.42
C ILE A 56 2.17 -2.95 -9.00
N VAL A 57 1.04 -3.64 -9.01
CA VAL A 57 0.96 -5.10 -8.98
C VAL A 57 0.85 -5.54 -10.43
N PRO A 58 1.90 -6.14 -11.03
CA PRO A 58 1.82 -6.64 -12.39
C PRO A 58 0.76 -7.73 -12.52
N ALA A 59 0.24 -7.93 -13.74
CA ALA A 59 -0.67 -9.03 -14.01
C ALA A 59 -0.01 -10.38 -13.69
N GLN A 60 -0.55 -11.10 -12.71
CA GLN A 60 0.01 -12.35 -12.21
C GLN A 60 -1.08 -13.26 -11.63
N GLY A 61 -0.86 -14.58 -11.63
CA GLY A 61 -1.82 -15.53 -11.04
C GLY A 61 -3.21 -15.52 -11.70
N GLY A 62 -3.35 -15.00 -12.93
CA GLY A 62 -4.64 -14.83 -13.60
C GLY A 62 -5.40 -13.56 -13.21
N PHE A 63 -4.82 -12.71 -12.36
CA PHE A 63 -5.34 -11.38 -12.04
C PHE A 63 -4.77 -10.33 -13.00
N GLU A 64 -5.58 -9.29 -13.24
CA GLU A 64 -5.15 -8.12 -14.01
C GLU A 64 -4.13 -7.28 -13.22
N GLU A 65 -3.41 -6.42 -13.94
CA GLU A 65 -2.55 -5.43 -13.31
C GLU A 65 -3.37 -4.48 -12.43
N LEU A 66 -2.88 -4.20 -11.23
CA LEU A 66 -3.50 -3.25 -10.31
C LEU A 66 -2.53 -2.11 -10.01
N SER A 67 -3.03 -0.89 -10.06
CA SER A 67 -2.26 0.31 -9.71
C SER A 67 -2.72 0.86 -8.36
N VAL A 68 -1.76 1.06 -7.46
CA VAL A 68 -1.93 1.70 -6.16
C VAL A 68 -1.12 2.99 -6.15
N PRO A 69 -1.62 4.08 -6.77
CA PRO A 69 -0.94 5.36 -6.78
C PRO A 69 -0.95 6.00 -5.39
N PHE A 70 0.03 6.87 -5.12
CA PHE A 70 -0.05 7.78 -3.98
C PHE A 70 -1.34 8.61 -4.03
N GLY A 71 -1.93 8.84 -2.86
CA GLY A 71 -3.28 9.39 -2.69
C GLY A 71 -4.39 8.35 -2.58
N SER A 72 -4.10 7.06 -2.82
CA SER A 72 -5.08 5.98 -2.64
C SER A 72 -5.51 5.83 -1.19
N MET A 73 -6.78 5.51 -0.95
CA MET A 73 -7.29 5.27 0.42
C MET A 73 -6.52 4.14 1.11
N ARG A 74 -6.18 4.31 2.39
CA ARG A 74 -5.44 3.33 3.20
C ARG A 74 -6.05 1.94 3.13
N VAL A 75 -7.34 1.82 3.44
CA VAL A 75 -8.06 0.53 3.45
C VAL A 75 -8.02 -0.15 2.08
N ALA A 76 -8.16 0.60 0.99
CA ALA A 76 -8.10 0.04 -0.36
C ALA A 76 -6.68 -0.38 -0.74
N THR A 77 -5.67 0.39 -0.32
CA THR A 77 -4.25 0.11 -0.53
C THR A 77 -3.85 -1.18 0.18
N GLU A 78 -4.18 -1.30 1.46
CA GLU A 78 -3.92 -2.49 2.28
C GLU A 78 -4.62 -3.72 1.70
N ALA A 79 -5.90 -3.61 1.36
CA ALA A 79 -6.66 -4.71 0.77
C ALA A 79 -6.08 -5.17 -0.59
N THR A 80 -5.60 -4.23 -1.41
CA THR A 80 -5.02 -4.54 -2.72
C THR A 80 -3.69 -5.28 -2.56
N LEU A 81 -2.83 -4.80 -1.66
CA LEU A 81 -1.47 -5.32 -1.52
C LEU A 81 -1.37 -6.55 -0.60
N ALA A 82 -2.37 -6.82 0.25
CA ALA A 82 -2.37 -7.95 1.18
C ALA A 82 -2.22 -9.32 0.50
N SER A 83 -2.72 -9.48 -0.73
CA SER A 83 -2.58 -10.73 -1.49
C SER A 83 -1.12 -11.10 -1.81
N ILE A 84 -0.21 -10.12 -1.81
CA ILE A 84 1.20 -10.27 -2.13
C ILE A 84 2.06 -10.12 -0.88
N LEU A 85 1.80 -9.07 -0.10
CA LEU A 85 2.57 -8.76 1.10
C LEU A 85 2.24 -9.67 2.29
N GLY A 86 1.11 -10.38 2.23
CA GLY A 86 0.62 -11.21 3.31
C GLY A 86 0.01 -10.39 4.45
N GLU A 87 0.06 -10.97 5.64
CA GLU A 87 -0.49 -10.34 6.85
C GLU A 87 0.42 -9.21 7.35
N PRO A 88 -0.17 -8.09 7.82
CA PRO A 88 0.60 -7.05 8.49
C PRO A 88 1.36 -7.58 9.70
N THR A 89 2.63 -7.19 9.82
CA THR A 89 3.49 -7.50 10.95
C THR A 89 3.45 -6.41 12.04
N GLY A 90 2.89 -5.25 11.72
CA GLY A 90 2.71 -4.15 12.67
C GLY A 90 2.05 -2.92 12.07
N THR A 91 1.68 -1.98 12.94
CA THR A 91 1.21 -0.65 12.55
C THR A 91 1.79 0.40 13.48
N THR A 92 1.83 1.65 13.02
CA THR A 92 2.04 2.82 13.87
C THR A 92 0.96 3.84 13.59
N GLU A 93 0.53 4.56 14.62
CA GLU A 93 -0.42 5.67 14.50
C GLU A 93 0.29 6.99 14.11
N GLY A 94 1.62 6.95 13.93
CA GLY A 94 2.46 8.15 13.84
C GLY A 94 2.84 8.67 15.23
N GLY A 95 3.41 9.87 15.30
CA GLY A 95 3.81 10.45 16.58
C GLY A 95 4.45 11.84 16.48
N ASP A 96 5.01 12.30 17.60
CA ASP A 96 5.86 13.49 17.63
C ASP A 96 7.09 13.26 16.70
N ASP A 97 7.59 14.32 16.07
CA ASP A 97 8.55 14.32 14.95
C ASP A 97 7.93 14.07 13.56
N CYS A 98 8.70 13.56 12.59
CA CYS A 98 8.21 13.24 11.23
C CYS A 98 7.57 11.85 11.14
N ALA A 99 7.21 11.22 12.27
CA ALA A 99 6.68 9.85 12.28
C ALA A 99 5.23 9.81 11.74
N TYR A 100 5.07 9.27 10.53
CA TYR A 100 3.76 9.09 9.87
C TYR A 100 3.08 7.78 10.29
N PRO A 101 1.73 7.74 10.29
CA PRO A 101 0.98 6.49 10.33
C PRO A 101 1.50 5.49 9.29
N SER A 102 1.59 4.22 9.67
CA SER A 102 2.10 3.18 8.76
C SER A 102 1.50 1.81 9.01
N THR A 103 1.55 0.98 7.98
CA THR A 103 1.29 -0.46 8.06
C THR A 103 2.53 -1.19 7.57
N GLN A 104 3.01 -2.13 8.38
CA GLN A 104 4.24 -2.87 8.16
C GLN A 104 3.92 -4.29 7.75
N TYR A 105 4.68 -4.80 6.80
CA TYR A 105 4.70 -6.17 6.32
C TYR A 105 6.14 -6.68 6.37
N GLU A 106 6.36 -7.97 6.15
CA GLU A 106 7.71 -8.47 5.98
C GLU A 106 8.37 -7.80 4.77
N GLY A 107 9.45 -7.03 4.97
CA GLY A 107 10.18 -6.36 3.89
C GLY A 107 9.54 -5.10 3.30
N MET A 108 8.34 -4.69 3.76
CA MET A 108 7.64 -3.51 3.22
C MET A 108 6.96 -2.69 4.32
N THR A 109 7.05 -1.37 4.23
CA THR A 109 6.28 -0.44 5.06
C THR A 109 5.51 0.50 4.15
N LEU A 110 4.20 0.58 4.34
CA LEU A 110 3.32 1.53 3.66
C LEU A 110 3.08 2.72 4.59
N VAL A 111 3.29 3.94 4.08
CA VAL A 111 3.19 5.19 4.83
C VAL A 111 1.91 5.91 4.45
N PHE A 112 1.20 6.40 5.45
CA PHE A 112 -0.08 7.07 5.30
C PHE A 112 -0.11 8.45 5.96
N GLU A 113 -0.84 9.37 5.36
CA GLU A 113 -1.16 10.69 5.92
C GLU A 113 -2.63 10.98 5.58
N GLU A 114 -3.43 11.41 6.57
CA GLU A 114 -4.86 11.68 6.39
C GLU A 114 -5.63 10.54 5.70
N ASP A 115 -5.34 9.28 6.07
CA ASP A 115 -5.88 8.04 5.48
C ASP A 115 -5.56 7.82 3.98
N ALA A 116 -4.62 8.57 3.41
CA ALA A 116 -4.11 8.39 2.07
C ALA A 116 -2.72 7.74 2.06
N PHE A 117 -2.46 6.84 1.12
CA PHE A 117 -1.15 6.24 0.87
C PHE A 117 -0.21 7.30 0.29
N VAL A 118 0.86 7.65 0.99
CA VAL A 118 1.74 8.76 0.61
C VAL A 118 3.19 8.36 0.37
N GLY A 119 3.55 7.13 0.71
CA GLY A 119 4.91 6.64 0.50
C GLY A 119 5.08 5.18 0.88
N TYR A 120 6.20 4.60 0.48
CA TYR A 120 6.61 3.28 0.92
C TYR A 120 8.10 3.25 1.26
N MET A 121 8.49 2.27 2.07
CA MET A 121 9.86 1.83 2.26
C MET A 121 9.92 0.32 2.05
N ALA A 122 10.86 -0.14 1.22
CA ALA A 122 11.03 -1.53 0.83
C ALA A 122 12.43 -2.03 1.18
N ARG A 123 12.53 -3.29 1.59
CA ARG A 123 13.75 -4.07 1.78
C ARG A 123 13.59 -5.41 1.05
N ALA A 124 14.58 -6.30 1.18
CA ALA A 124 14.44 -7.67 0.67
C ALA A 124 13.11 -8.31 1.16
N PRO A 125 12.39 -9.04 0.30
CA PRO A 125 12.78 -9.45 -1.06
C PRO A 125 12.43 -8.43 -2.18
N TYR A 126 11.90 -7.25 -1.86
CA TYR A 126 11.33 -6.30 -2.84
C TYR A 126 12.31 -5.28 -3.40
N VAL A 127 13.58 -5.32 -2.99
CA VAL A 127 14.64 -4.47 -3.56
C VAL A 127 15.50 -5.28 -4.55
N PRO A 128 16.10 -4.63 -5.56
CA PRO A 128 17.00 -5.31 -6.49
C PRO A 128 18.14 -6.02 -5.77
N GLN A 129 18.41 -7.27 -6.16
CA GLN A 129 19.58 -8.02 -5.69
C GLN A 129 20.81 -7.72 -6.58
N LEU A 130 21.04 -6.44 -6.84
CA LEU A 130 22.15 -5.93 -7.64
C LEU A 130 23.21 -5.31 -6.72
N SER A 131 24.47 -5.43 -7.15
CA SER A 131 25.57 -4.70 -6.55
C SER A 131 25.49 -3.21 -6.88
N ARG A 132 26.20 -2.41 -6.09
CA ARG A 132 26.31 -0.97 -6.29
C ARG A 132 26.92 -0.64 -7.64
N ALA A 133 27.95 -1.38 -8.05
CA ALA A 133 28.54 -1.19 -9.38
C ALA A 133 27.51 -1.41 -10.48
N GLU A 134 26.76 -2.52 -10.42
CA GLU A 134 25.71 -2.82 -11.42
C GLU A 134 24.59 -1.77 -11.43
N MET A 135 24.15 -1.30 -10.25
CA MET A 135 23.14 -0.24 -10.17
C MET A 135 23.61 1.07 -10.80
N LEU A 136 24.88 1.45 -10.58
CA LEU A 136 25.46 2.70 -11.10
C LEU A 136 25.83 2.65 -12.59
N GLU A 137 25.67 1.50 -13.26
CA GLU A 137 25.74 1.44 -14.73
C GLU A 137 24.52 2.08 -15.40
N ASP A 138 23.39 2.18 -14.69
CA ASP A 138 22.20 2.87 -15.16
C ASP A 138 22.35 4.39 -14.97
N SER A 139 22.25 5.15 -16.06
CA SER A 139 22.30 6.61 -16.05
C SER A 139 21.18 7.29 -15.26
N MET A 140 20.12 6.57 -14.90
CA MET A 140 19.04 7.06 -14.05
C MET A 140 19.35 6.94 -12.55
N VAL A 141 20.46 6.27 -12.19
CA VAL A 141 20.87 6.05 -10.81
C VAL A 141 22.07 6.94 -10.48
N GLU A 142 21.87 7.86 -9.54
CA GLU A 142 22.90 8.81 -9.12
C GLU A 142 23.12 8.74 -7.61
N MET A 143 24.38 8.87 -7.17
CA MET A 143 24.68 8.99 -5.74
C MET A 143 24.19 10.33 -5.20
N GLN A 144 23.53 10.32 -4.05
CA GLN A 144 23.14 11.54 -3.34
C GLN A 144 24.34 12.09 -2.57
N GLU A 145 24.97 13.13 -3.09
CA GLU A 145 26.09 13.79 -2.42
C GLU A 145 25.64 14.43 -1.10
N GLY A 146 26.49 14.32 -0.07
CA GLY A 146 26.27 14.96 1.23
C GLY A 146 25.15 14.33 2.07
N SER A 147 24.65 13.14 1.71
CA SER A 147 23.64 12.43 2.49
C SER A 147 24.09 12.18 3.94
N THR A 148 23.21 12.47 4.89
CA THR A 148 23.40 12.10 6.30
C THR A 148 23.05 10.63 6.58
N LEU A 149 22.47 9.92 5.60
CA LEU A 149 22.09 8.52 5.70
C LEU A 149 23.21 7.57 5.27
N GLY A 150 24.30 8.11 4.71
CA GLY A 150 25.46 7.37 4.24
C GLY A 150 25.46 7.21 2.72
N GLN A 151 25.46 5.96 2.23
CA GLN A 151 25.60 5.64 0.81
C GLN A 151 24.26 5.71 0.07
N GLU A 152 23.58 6.86 0.19
CA GLU A 152 22.29 7.12 -0.44
C GLU A 152 22.44 7.36 -1.95
N PHE A 153 21.47 6.89 -2.71
CA PHE A 153 21.35 7.12 -4.14
C PHE A 153 19.89 7.47 -4.49
N ILE A 154 19.70 8.01 -5.68
CA ILE A 154 18.41 8.37 -6.25
C ILE A 154 18.26 7.67 -7.60
N ILE A 155 17.06 7.17 -7.87
CA ILE A 155 16.61 6.68 -9.17
C ILE A 155 15.58 7.67 -9.72
N GLY A 156 15.85 8.27 -10.87
CA GLY A 156 14.95 9.26 -11.48
C GLY A 156 15.63 10.62 -11.68
N SER A 157 14.81 11.65 -11.89
CA SER A 157 15.30 13.03 -12.06
C SER A 157 15.04 13.85 -10.79
N PRO A 158 15.99 14.71 -10.35
CA PRO A 158 15.80 15.57 -9.17
C PRO A 158 14.57 16.49 -9.24
N ASP A 159 14.16 16.85 -10.46
CA ASP A 159 13.02 17.74 -10.72
C ASP A 159 11.68 16.99 -10.88
N GLY A 160 11.66 15.67 -10.67
CA GLY A 160 10.47 14.83 -10.86
C GLY A 160 10.26 13.82 -9.73
N PRO A 161 9.24 12.94 -9.86
CA PRO A 161 9.10 11.81 -8.96
C PRO A 161 10.36 10.95 -9.00
N MET A 162 10.90 10.63 -7.83
CA MET A 162 12.12 9.83 -7.69
C MET A 162 11.96 8.76 -6.61
N ILE A 163 12.77 7.71 -6.74
CA ILE A 163 12.94 6.69 -5.70
C ILE A 163 14.30 6.94 -5.07
N SER A 164 14.35 7.09 -3.76
CA SER A 164 15.62 7.10 -3.04
C SER A 164 15.97 5.69 -2.57
N GLY A 165 17.25 5.44 -2.40
CA GLY A 165 17.75 4.14 -1.98
C GLY A 165 19.03 4.26 -1.18
N LEU A 166 19.41 3.17 -0.53
CA LEU A 166 20.59 3.13 0.32
C LEU A 166 21.35 1.84 0.07
N PHE A 167 22.64 1.97 -0.21
CA PHE A 167 23.54 0.82 -0.27
C PHE A 167 23.95 0.38 1.14
N SER A 168 24.19 -0.91 1.30
CA SER A 168 24.60 -1.55 2.57
C SER A 168 25.98 -1.09 3.07
N GLY A 169 26.76 -0.41 2.24
CA GLY A 169 28.10 0.05 2.59
C GLY A 169 28.85 0.69 1.44
N GLU A 170 30.13 0.97 1.71
CA GLU A 170 31.07 1.52 0.74
C GLU A 170 31.66 0.38 -0.12
N GLY A 171 31.78 0.62 -1.43
CA GLY A 171 32.42 -0.29 -2.37
C GLY A 171 31.47 -0.92 -3.39
N ASP A 172 32.07 -1.38 -4.49
CA ASP A 172 31.37 -1.85 -5.70
C ASP A 172 30.44 -3.05 -5.45
N ASN A 173 30.76 -3.88 -4.47
CA ASN A 173 29.98 -5.07 -4.10
C ASN A 173 28.91 -4.80 -3.03
N ALA A 174 28.77 -3.56 -2.55
CA ALA A 174 27.66 -3.20 -1.65
C ALA A 174 26.33 -3.48 -2.36
N ILE A 175 25.30 -3.89 -1.63
CA ILE A 175 23.99 -4.22 -2.22
C ILE A 175 22.96 -3.17 -1.84
N VAL A 176 21.85 -3.12 -2.58
CA VAL A 176 20.69 -2.29 -2.20
C VAL A 176 20.11 -2.82 -0.89
N GLU A 177 20.17 -2.01 0.16
CA GLU A 177 19.64 -2.36 1.49
C GLU A 177 18.16 -2.00 1.60
N THR A 178 17.79 -0.82 1.09
CA THR A 178 16.43 -0.31 1.16
C THR A 178 16.16 0.66 0.00
N LEU A 179 14.91 0.70 -0.45
CA LEU A 179 14.36 1.72 -1.36
C LEU A 179 13.19 2.42 -0.67
N TRP A 180 12.93 3.68 -1.01
CA TRP A 180 11.74 4.41 -0.57
C TRP A 180 11.32 5.45 -1.60
N ALA A 181 10.02 5.75 -1.64
CA ALA A 181 9.47 6.83 -2.45
C ALA A 181 8.28 7.48 -1.75
N GLY A 182 7.98 8.72 -2.15
CA GLY A 182 6.95 9.54 -1.51
C GLY A 182 7.36 10.04 -0.12
N THR A 183 6.37 10.38 0.70
CA THR A 183 6.58 10.89 2.05
C THR A 183 7.15 9.81 2.96
N ASN A 184 8.37 10.04 3.45
CA ASN A 184 9.06 9.14 4.38
C ASN A 184 9.84 9.94 5.42
N CYS A 185 9.98 9.35 6.60
CA CYS A 185 10.83 9.85 7.69
C CYS A 185 11.96 8.86 7.88
N ILE A 186 13.10 9.13 7.23
CA ILE A 186 14.28 8.26 7.24
C ILE A 186 15.35 8.85 8.15
N PHE A 187 15.75 8.10 9.17
CA PHE A 187 16.81 8.46 10.10
C PHE A 187 17.73 7.26 10.32
N ARG A 188 19.00 7.55 10.59
CA ARG A 188 20.05 6.59 10.94
C ARG A 188 20.81 7.10 12.16
#